data_AF-A0AAI9GCS1-F1
#
_entry.id   AF-A0AAI9GCS1-F1
#
_cell.length_a   1.000
_cell.length_b   1.000
_cell.length_c   1.000
_cell.angle_alpha   90.00
_cell.angle_beta   90.00
_cell.angle_gamma   90.00
#
_symmetry.space_group_name_H-M   'P 1'
#
loop_
_entity.id
_entity.type
_entity.pdbx_description
1 polymer ?
#
loop_
_entity_poly.entity_id
_entity_poly.type
_entity_poly.pdbx_seq_one_letter_code
_entity_poly.pdbx_strand_id
1 'polypeptide(L)'
;MNEKLLELLFKLPDPITAGEFCRRTGKSASSVRKLIERRRLPIYTERQIHGKDFSDMRLMIMYNEYLEMCYEATGKLPAAERMGWKDSWFKRAKKLMKDIDIVPDEQKTINDALSLN
;
A
#
# COMPACT_ATOMS: atom_id res chain seq x y z
N MET A 1 7.99 -10.65 -5.32
CA MET A 1 8.73 -9.37 -5.27
C MET A 1 10.04 -9.62 -4.54
N ASN A 2 11.16 -9.11 -5.03
CA ASN A 2 12.47 -9.31 -4.40
C ASN A 2 12.56 -8.45 -3.12
N GLU A 3 12.84 -9.05 -1.96
CA GLU A 3 12.93 -8.35 -0.67
C GLU A 3 13.98 -7.23 -0.70
N LYS A 4 15.13 -7.46 -1.36
CA LYS A 4 16.17 -6.44 -1.52
C LYS A 4 15.69 -5.21 -2.30
N LEU A 5 14.82 -5.43 -3.29
CA LEU A 5 14.23 -4.33 -4.07
C LEU A 5 13.24 -3.53 -3.21
N LEU A 6 12.46 -4.21 -2.38
CA LEU A 6 11.51 -3.56 -1.47
C LEU A 6 12.24 -2.69 -0.43
N GLU A 7 13.30 -3.21 0.18
CA GLU A 7 14.14 -2.44 1.12
C GLU A 7 14.74 -1.19 0.47
N LEU A 8 15.17 -1.30 -0.80
CA LEU A 8 15.68 -0.14 -1.54
C LEU A 8 14.59 0.90 -1.79
N LEU A 9 13.34 0.50 -2.04
CA LEU A 9 12.22 1.41 -2.22
C LEU A 9 11.91 2.19 -0.93
N PHE A 10 11.99 1.56 0.24
CA PHE A 10 11.77 2.25 1.51
C PHE A 10 12.84 3.29 1.83
N LYS A 11 14.09 3.07 1.39
CA LYS A 11 15.19 4.03 1.57
C LYS A 11 15.09 5.28 0.70
N LEU A 12 14.27 5.27 -0.35
CA LEU A 12 14.07 6.45 -1.19
C LEU A 12 13.17 7.45 -0.46
N PRO A 13 13.58 8.72 -0.25
CA PRO A 13 12.71 9.71 0.36
C PRO A 13 11.55 10.04 -0.59
N ASP A 14 10.31 9.92 -0.10
CA ASP A 14 9.09 10.37 -0.80
C ASP A 14 8.32 11.35 0.12
N PRO A 15 8.79 12.60 0.24
CA PRO A 15 8.11 13.62 1.03
C PRO A 15 6.85 14.09 0.30
N ILE A 16 5.68 13.89 0.91
CA ILE A 16 4.40 14.30 0.35
C ILE A 16 3.62 15.23 1.27
N THR A 17 2.70 15.99 0.69
CA THR A 17 1.81 16.87 1.45
C THR A 17 0.69 16.08 2.14
N ALA A 18 0.06 16.66 3.16
CA ALA A 18 -1.13 16.07 3.77
C ALA A 18 -2.28 15.84 2.76
N GLY A 19 -2.43 16.74 1.78
CA GLY A 19 -3.43 16.57 0.71
C GLY A 19 -3.12 15.37 -0.18
N GLU A 20 -1.85 15.18 -0.54
CA GLU A 20 -1.41 14.01 -1.31
C GLU A 20 -1.58 12.72 -0.53
N PHE A 21 -1.27 12.73 0.77
CA PHE A 21 -1.51 11.59 1.65
C PHE A 21 -3.00 11.22 1.68
N CYS A 22 -3.90 12.21 1.79
CA CYS A 22 -5.35 11.99 1.71
C CYS A 22 -5.74 11.30 0.40
N ARG A 23 -5.22 11.76 -0.75
CA ARG A 23 -5.49 11.17 -2.07
C ARG A 23 -5.03 9.72 -2.15
N ARG A 24 -3.80 9.42 -1.69
CA ARG A 24 -3.23 8.07 -1.77
C ARG A 24 -3.88 7.08 -0.80
N THR A 25 -4.26 7.51 0.41
CA THR A 25 -4.80 6.60 1.42
C THR A 25 -6.33 6.62 1.52
N GLY A 26 -7.02 7.51 0.81
CA GLY A 26 -8.46 7.73 0.91
C GLY A 26 -8.93 8.26 2.29
N LYS A 27 -8.01 8.78 3.12
CA LYS A 27 -8.36 9.30 4.45
C LYS A 27 -8.85 10.74 4.33
N SER A 28 -9.80 11.13 5.17
CA SER A 28 -10.26 12.52 5.22
C SER A 28 -9.18 13.46 5.76
N ALA A 29 -9.21 14.71 5.32
CA ALA A 29 -8.28 15.74 5.81
C ALA A 29 -8.34 15.91 7.34
N SER A 30 -9.52 15.79 7.95
CA SER A 30 -9.69 15.85 9.40
C SER A 30 -9.06 14.65 10.12
N SER A 31 -9.13 13.45 9.53
CA SER A 31 -8.46 12.25 10.06
C SER A 31 -6.95 12.39 9.96
N VAL A 32 -6.43 12.84 8.82
CA VAL A 32 -5.00 13.05 8.62
C VAL A 32 -4.46 14.12 9.57
N ARG A 33 -5.20 15.23 9.77
CA ARG A 33 -4.83 16.24 10.77
C ARG A 33 -4.68 15.66 12.17
N LYS A 34 -5.64 14.82 12.62
CA LYS A 34 -5.55 14.14 13.91
C LYS A 34 -4.34 13.19 13.98
N LEU A 35 -3.98 12.53 12.89
CA LEU A 35 -2.79 11.67 12.84
C LEU A 35 -1.50 12.47 12.97
N ILE A 36 -1.43 13.64 12.31
CA ILE A 36 -0.30 14.57 12.41
C ILE A 36 -0.18 15.10 13.84
N GLU A 37 -1.26 15.65 14.40
CA GLU A 37 -1.29 16.21 15.77
C GLU A 37 -0.88 15.16 16.83
N ARG A 38 -1.29 13.91 16.64
CA ARG A 38 -0.95 12.79 17.54
C ARG A 38 0.39 12.14 17.24
N ARG A 39 1.18 12.69 16.31
CA ARG A 39 2.50 12.17 15.89
C ARG A 39 2.45 10.69 15.48
N ARG A 40 1.39 10.31 14.76
CA ARG A 40 1.16 8.94 14.25
C ARG A 40 1.59 8.76 12.79
N LEU A 41 2.23 9.77 12.21
CA LEU A 41 2.81 9.74 10.88
C LEU A 41 4.28 10.12 10.97
N PRO A 42 5.14 9.61 10.08
CA PRO A 42 6.50 10.09 9.92
C PRO A 42 6.46 11.48 9.28
N ILE A 43 6.77 12.50 10.07
CA ILE A 43 6.71 13.90 9.66
C ILE A 43 8.11 14.47 9.63
N TYR A 44 8.44 15.12 8.52
CA TYR A 44 9.63 15.93 8.36
C TYR A 44 9.23 17.39 8.16
N THR A 45 10.04 18.31 8.67
CA THR A 45 9.81 19.75 8.48
C THR A 45 10.89 20.31 7.56
N GLU A 46 10.46 20.87 6.43
CA GLU A 46 11.35 21.47 5.44
C GLU A 46 11.18 22.99 5.42
N ARG A 47 12.29 23.72 5.29
CA ARG A 47 12.25 25.17 5.13
C ARG A 47 11.83 25.51 3.69
N GLN A 48 10.66 26.12 3.54
CA GLN A 48 10.18 26.65 2.28
C GLN A 48 10.61 28.12 2.15
N ILE A 49 11.38 28.43 1.11
CA ILE A 49 11.86 29.79 0.84
C ILE A 49 10.88 30.48 -0.12
N HIS A 50 10.46 31.68 0.23
CA HIS A 50 9.56 32.53 -0.53
C HIS A 50 10.26 33.87 -0.85
N GLY A 51 10.99 33.91 -1.95
CA GLY A 51 11.76 35.10 -2.34
C GLY A 51 12.98 35.33 -1.44
N LYS A 52 13.49 36.58 -1.41
CA LYS A 52 14.72 36.92 -0.69
C LYS A 52 14.54 37.02 0.83
N ASP A 53 13.36 37.44 1.31
CA ASP A 53 13.19 37.90 2.69
C ASP A 53 12.19 37.07 3.51
N PHE A 54 11.47 36.13 2.89
CA PHE A 54 10.48 35.31 3.59
C PHE A 54 10.80 33.82 3.44
N SER A 55 10.74 33.10 4.55
CA SER A 55 10.79 31.64 4.56
C SER A 55 9.90 31.11 5.65
N ASP A 56 9.19 30.02 5.39
CA ASP A 56 8.33 29.33 6.35
C ASP A 56 8.73 27.85 6.47
N MET A 57 8.17 27.14 7.43
CA MET A 57 8.40 25.72 7.68
C MET A 57 7.20 24.91 7.19
N ARG A 58 7.43 24.04 6.20
CA ARG A 58 6.41 23.15 5.65
C ARG A 58 6.53 21.75 6.24
N LEU A 59 5.41 21.24 6.75
CA LEU A 59 5.31 19.84 7.17
C LEU A 59 5.10 18.92 5.97
N MET A 60 5.95 17.91 5.87
CA MET A 60 5.92 16.86 4.85
C MET A 60 5.76 15.50 5.53
N ILE A 61 4.94 14.63 4.96
CA ILE A 61 4.79 13.24 5.40
C ILE A 61 5.75 12.40 4.57
N MET A 62 6.62 11.62 5.21
CA MET A 62 7.51 10.70 4.52
C MET A 62 6.73 9.44 4.14
N TYR A 63 6.27 9.37 2.88
CA TYR A 63 5.31 8.33 2.48
C TYR A 63 5.93 6.93 2.48
N ASN A 64 7.16 6.80 2.01
CA ASN A 64 7.85 5.51 1.99
C ASN A 64 8.13 4.98 3.40
N GLU A 65 8.50 5.85 4.34
CA GLU A 65 8.63 5.49 5.77
C GLU A 65 7.27 5.04 6.35
N TYR A 66 6.18 5.70 5.97
CA TYR A 66 4.84 5.28 6.38
C TYR A 66 4.49 3.88 5.82
N LEU A 67 4.84 3.60 4.56
CA LEU A 67 4.63 2.28 3.96
C LEU A 67 5.51 1.21 4.61
N GLU A 68 6.76 1.54 4.94
CA GLU A 68 7.67 0.67 5.69
C GLU A 68 7.09 0.33 7.07
N MET A 69 6.63 1.33 7.83
CA MET A 69 5.95 1.12 9.12
C MET A 69 4.73 0.20 8.98
N CYS A 70 3.91 0.38 7.94
CA CYS A 70 2.78 -0.51 7.66
C CYS A 70 3.24 -1.94 7.32
N TYR A 71 4.28 -2.08 6.50
CA TYR A 71 4.84 -3.36 6.13
C TYR A 71 5.38 -4.12 7.35
N GLU A 72 6.18 -3.46 8.19
CA GLU A 72 6.70 -4.06 9.42
C GLU A 72 5.60 -4.42 10.42
N ALA A 73 4.61 -3.55 10.61
CA ALA A 73 3.50 -3.80 11.52
C ALA A 73 2.68 -5.02 11.08
N THR A 74 2.42 -5.15 9.78
CA THR A 74 1.71 -6.32 9.23
C THR A 74 2.55 -7.59 9.24
N GLY A 75 3.87 -7.47 9.08
CA GLY A 75 4.82 -8.59 9.18
C GLY A 75 4.86 -9.24 10.57
N LYS A 76 4.62 -8.44 11.63
CA LYS A 76 4.56 -8.91 13.02
C LYS A 76 3.29 -9.70 13.36
N LEU A 77 2.26 -9.65 12.51
CA LEU A 77 1.01 -10.38 12.72
C LEU A 77 1.17 -11.87 12.37
N PRO A 78 0.52 -12.79 13.13
CA PRO A 78 0.44 -14.19 12.77
C PRO A 78 -0.06 -14.38 11.34
N ALA A 79 0.50 -15.37 10.62
CA ALA A 79 0.17 -15.60 9.21
C ALA A 79 -1.35 -15.81 8.99
N ALA A 80 -2.01 -16.46 9.94
CA ALA A 80 -3.46 -16.68 9.91
C ALA A 80 -4.26 -15.37 9.92
N GLU A 81 -3.85 -14.36 10.69
CA GLU A 81 -4.53 -13.06 10.72
C GLU A 81 -4.20 -12.22 9.49
N ARG A 82 -2.93 -12.22 9.07
CA ARG A 82 -2.45 -11.44 7.93
C ARG A 82 -3.05 -11.92 6.60
N MET A 83 -3.15 -13.23 6.40
CA MET A 83 -3.47 -13.86 5.11
C MET A 83 -4.73 -14.74 5.14
N GLY A 84 -5.29 -15.07 6.31
CA GLY A 84 -6.42 -16.00 6.41
C GLY A 84 -7.69 -15.50 5.73
N TRP A 85 -7.89 -14.17 5.66
CA TRP A 85 -8.98 -13.59 4.86
C TRP A 85 -8.81 -13.90 3.37
N LYS A 86 -7.57 -13.82 2.86
CA LYS A 86 -7.23 -14.05 1.46
C LYS A 86 -7.48 -15.51 1.10
N ASP A 87 -7.00 -16.43 1.93
CA ASP A 87 -7.19 -17.87 1.75
C ASP A 87 -8.68 -18.24 1.78
N SER A 88 -9.41 -17.69 2.75
CA SER A 88 -10.86 -17.89 2.86
C SER A 88 -11.60 -17.38 1.63
N TRP A 89 -11.20 -16.21 1.12
CA TRP A 89 -11.80 -15.62 -0.07
C TRP A 89 -11.49 -16.42 -1.33
N PHE A 90 -10.24 -16.85 -1.55
CA PHE A 90 -9.87 -17.70 -2.68
C PHE A 90 -10.60 -19.04 -2.66
N LYS A 91 -10.79 -19.65 -1.48
CA LYS A 91 -11.57 -20.87 -1.35
C LYS A 91 -13.02 -20.68 -1.80
N ARG A 92 -13.66 -19.57 -1.40
CA ARG A 92 -15.02 -19.22 -1.83
C ARG A 92 -15.09 -18.92 -3.32
N ALA A 93 -14.14 -18.15 -3.85
CA ALA A 93 -14.07 -17.80 -5.27
C ALA A 93 -13.90 -19.05 -6.15
N LYS A 94 -12.98 -19.95 -5.80
CA LYS A 94 -12.77 -21.22 -6.52
C LYS A 94 -14.01 -22.12 -6.48
N LYS A 95 -14.68 -22.20 -5.33
CA LYS A 95 -15.94 -22.96 -5.22
C LYS A 95 -17.00 -22.35 -6.16
N LEU A 96 -17.18 -21.03 -6.11
CA LEU A 96 -18.13 -20.34 -6.96
C LEU A 96 -17.84 -20.59 -8.45
N MET A 97 -16.59 -20.46 -8.89
CA MET A 97 -16.18 -20.74 -10.28
C MET A 97 -16.56 -22.16 -10.72
N LYS A 98 -16.35 -23.16 -9.84
CA LYS A 98 -16.76 -24.54 -10.09
C LYS A 98 -18.29 -24.68 -10.17
N ASP A 99 -19.02 -24.02 -9.28
CA ASP A 99 -20.48 -24.10 -9.21
C ASP A 99 -21.16 -23.46 -10.43
N ILE A 100 -20.52 -22.47 -11.06
CA ILE A 100 -21.01 -21.77 -12.27
C ILE A 100 -20.33 -22.23 -13.57
N ASP A 101 -19.53 -23.29 -13.50
CA ASP A 101 -18.77 -23.89 -14.62
C ASP A 101 -17.93 -22.88 -15.43
N ILE A 102 -17.37 -21.87 -14.75
CA ILE A 102 -16.46 -20.90 -15.38
C ILE A 102 -15.03 -21.42 -15.24
N VAL A 103 -14.44 -21.82 -16.37
CA VAL A 103 -13.01 -22.09 -16.48
C VAL A 103 -12.28 -20.75 -16.67
N PRO A 104 -11.30 -20.41 -15.81
CA PRO A 104 -10.46 -19.22 -15.98
C PRO A 104 -9.79 -19.22 -17.37
N ASP A 105 -9.73 -18.08 -18.04
CA ASP A 105 -9.24 -17.97 -19.43
C ASP A 105 -7.80 -18.51 -19.60
N GLU A 106 -6.97 -18.37 -18.56
CA GLU A 106 -5.62 -18.94 -18.50
C GLU A 106 -5.62 -20.48 -18.56
N GLN A 107 -6.61 -21.15 -17.94
CA GLN A 107 -6.77 -22.61 -17.99
C GLN A 107 -7.43 -23.08 -19.28
N LYS A 108 -8.36 -22.29 -19.85
CA LYS A 108 -8.90 -22.54 -21.20
C LYS A 108 -7.81 -22.60 -22.24
N THR A 109 -6.91 -21.62 -22.23
CA THR A 109 -5.81 -21.53 -23.21
C THR A 109 -4.88 -22.75 -23.14
N ILE A 110 -4.62 -23.27 -21.94
CA ILE A 110 -3.81 -24.47 -21.73
C ILE A 110 -4.56 -25.74 -22.19
N ASN A 111 -5.86 -25.86 -21.87
CA ASN A 111 -6.66 -27.01 -22.28
C ASN A 111 -6.89 -27.07 -23.81
N ASP A 112 -7.08 -25.90 -24.44
CA ASP A 112 -7.17 -25.79 -25.90
C ASP A 112 -5.83 -26.19 -26.56
N ALA A 113 -4.70 -25.75 -25.99
CA ALA A 113 -3.38 -26.18 -26.45
C ALA A 113 -3.10 -27.69 -26.26
N LEU A 114 -3.68 -28.31 -25.23
CA LEU A 114 -3.52 -29.75 -24.94
C LEU A 114 -4.49 -30.65 -25.72
N SER A 115 -5.59 -30.11 -26.25
CA SER A 115 -6.61 -30.83 -27.03
C SER A 115 -6.39 -30.77 -28.55
N LEU A 116 -5.39 -30.00 -28.99
CA LEU A 116 -4.94 -29.91 -30.39
C LEU A 116 -3.83 -30.94 -30.76
N ASN A 117 -3.51 -31.87 -29.85
CA ASN A 117 -2.66 -33.05 -30.09
C ASN A 117 -3.48 -34.35 -29.91
#